data_AF-A0A365ZC11-F1
#
_entry.id   AF-A0A365ZC11-F1
#
_cell.length_a   1.000
_cell.length_b   1.000
_cell.length_c   1.000
_cell.angle_alpha   90.00
_cell.angle_beta   90.00
_cell.angle_gamma   90.00
#
_symmetry.space_group_name_H-M   'P 1'
#
loop_
_entity.id
_entity.type
_entity.pdbx_description
1 polymer ?
#
loop_
_entity_poly.entity_id
_entity_poly.type
_entity_poly.pdbx_seq_one_letter_code
_entity_poly.pdbx_strand_id
1 'polypeptide(L)'
;MAPSYTPADYAEVLMENDVVSTNFCVIFAPIVPDSRFASIEFSWSALVPTPGARPELTHYDISPFASAGDRNATIFLTCPVGAAPEDELLQAELTMYDSGTGSDHDDMIAILNSAAYAVVDALNCTEQSGLTPEPPARWEGTT
;
A
#
# COMPACT_ATOMS: atom_id res chain seq x y z
N MET A 1 3.10 13.28 -18.75
CA MET A 1 2.05 12.25 -18.64
C MET A 1 2.67 11.07 -17.91
N ALA A 2 2.25 10.82 -16.68
CA ALA A 2 2.61 9.56 -16.03
C ALA A 2 1.88 8.43 -16.79
N PRO A 3 2.55 7.32 -17.15
CA PRO A 3 1.86 6.19 -17.75
C PRO A 3 0.77 5.67 -16.79
N SER A 4 -0.44 5.44 -17.32
CA SER A 4 -1.47 4.70 -16.60
C SER A 4 -1.22 3.22 -16.81
N TYR A 5 -0.73 2.51 -15.80
CA TYR A 5 -0.55 1.07 -15.86
C TYR A 5 -1.87 0.37 -15.55
N THR A 6 -2.20 -0.70 -16.29
CA THR A 6 -3.16 -1.67 -15.76
C THR A 6 -2.49 -2.47 -14.62
N PRO A 7 -3.26 -3.12 -13.72
CA PRO A 7 -2.66 -3.96 -12.67
C PRO A 7 -1.73 -5.05 -13.21
N ALA A 8 -2.01 -5.59 -14.40
CA ALA A 8 -1.16 -6.57 -15.06
C ALA A 8 0.16 -5.96 -15.58
N ASP A 9 0.10 -4.79 -16.24
CA ASP A 9 1.32 -4.08 -16.69
C ASP A 9 2.19 -3.67 -15.50
N TYR A 10 1.56 -3.33 -14.37
CA TYR A 10 2.25 -2.96 -13.15
C TYR A 10 2.91 -4.15 -12.46
N ALA A 11 2.26 -5.30 -12.46
CA ALA A 11 2.84 -6.56 -12.00
C ALA A 11 4.09 -6.93 -12.83
N GLU A 12 4.06 -6.76 -14.15
CA GLU A 12 5.24 -6.96 -15.01
C GLU A 12 6.38 -6.00 -14.66
N VAL A 13 6.09 -4.71 -14.43
CA VAL A 13 7.10 -3.73 -13.98
C VAL A 13 7.71 -4.10 -12.62
N LEU A 14 6.91 -4.60 -11.66
CA LEU A 14 7.41 -5.10 -10.38
C LEU A 14 8.28 -6.36 -10.55
N MET A 15 8.03 -7.18 -11.58
CA MET A 15 8.73 -8.43 -11.85
C MET A 15 10.02 -8.29 -12.68
N GLU A 16 10.21 -7.20 -13.44
CA GLU A 16 11.40 -7.03 -14.29
C GLU A 16 12.60 -6.38 -13.58
N ASN A 17 12.35 -5.68 -12.48
CA ASN A 17 13.27 -5.13 -11.48
C ASN A 17 14.49 -4.30 -11.95
N ASP A 18 14.37 -2.98 -11.80
CA ASP A 18 15.44 -2.05 -11.38
C ASP A 18 14.83 -0.82 -10.64
N VAL A 19 13.60 -0.97 -10.13
CA VAL A 19 12.76 0.14 -9.66
C VAL A 19 12.48 -0.03 -8.17
N VAL A 20 13.12 0.80 -7.34
CA VAL A 20 12.98 0.79 -5.88
C VAL A 20 11.57 1.17 -5.44
N SER A 21 10.91 2.05 -6.21
CA SER A 21 9.49 2.40 -6.02
C SER A 21 8.81 2.85 -7.31
N THR A 22 7.53 2.51 -7.47
CA THR A 22 6.72 2.91 -8.62
C THR A 22 5.32 3.32 -8.19
N ASN A 23 4.75 4.32 -8.84
CA ASN A 23 3.39 4.79 -8.52
C ASN A 23 2.37 3.96 -9.30
N PHE A 24 1.49 3.28 -8.58
CA PHE A 24 0.36 2.57 -9.15
C PHE A 24 -0.75 3.54 -9.58
N CYS A 25 -1.05 4.52 -8.72
CA CYS A 25 -2.09 5.52 -8.98
C CYS A 25 -1.66 6.89 -8.43
N VAL A 26 -1.93 7.96 -9.18
CA VAL A 26 -1.73 9.34 -8.72
C VAL A 26 -3.00 10.14 -8.98
N ILE A 27 -3.56 10.71 -7.93
CA ILE A 27 -4.74 11.57 -7.96
C ILE A 27 -4.27 13.02 -7.88
N PHE A 28 -4.71 13.86 -8.81
CA PHE A 28 -4.35 15.28 -8.84
C PHE A 28 -5.51 16.14 -8.34
N ALA A 29 -5.21 17.21 -7.61
CA ALA A 29 -6.22 18.17 -7.21
C ALA A 29 -6.66 19.01 -8.41
N PRO A 30 -7.95 19.36 -8.54
CA PRO A 30 -8.46 20.07 -9.70
C PRO A 30 -8.06 21.56 -9.74
N ILE A 31 -7.57 22.12 -8.62
CA ILE A 31 -7.43 23.56 -8.42
C ILE A 31 -6.04 24.08 -8.81
N VAL A 32 -5.01 23.25 -8.70
CA VAL A 32 -3.62 23.63 -9.01
C VAL A 32 -3.03 22.62 -10.00
N PRO A 33 -2.56 23.06 -11.19
CA PRO A 33 -1.88 22.18 -12.13
C PRO A 33 -0.73 21.43 -11.44
N ASP A 34 -0.64 20.12 -11.69
CA ASP A 34 0.39 19.22 -11.17
C ASP A 34 0.45 19.06 -9.64
N SER A 35 -0.52 19.57 -8.87
CA SER A 35 -0.57 19.32 -7.43
C SER A 35 -1.18 17.93 -7.16
N ARG A 36 -0.34 16.99 -6.71
CA ARG A 36 -0.81 15.68 -6.26
C ARG A 36 -1.70 15.86 -5.04
N PHE A 37 -2.87 15.27 -5.07
CA PHE A 37 -3.78 15.14 -3.94
C PHE A 37 -3.45 13.88 -3.13
N ALA A 38 -3.30 12.76 -3.83
CA ALA A 38 -2.93 11.47 -3.24
C ALA A 38 -2.14 10.61 -4.22
N SER A 39 -1.38 9.65 -3.71
CA SER A 39 -0.72 8.63 -4.53
C SER A 39 -0.73 7.28 -3.84
N ILE A 40 -0.83 6.22 -4.62
CA ILE A 40 -0.56 4.84 -4.19
C ILE A 40 0.72 4.39 -4.86
N GLU A 41 1.71 4.02 -4.05
CA GLU A 41 3.03 3.58 -4.46
C GLU A 41 3.26 2.14 -4.00
N PHE A 42 4.00 1.37 -4.80
CA PHE A 42 4.57 0.10 -4.34
C PHE A 42 6.09 0.17 -4.41
N SER A 43 6.74 -0.34 -3.38
CA SER A 43 8.19 -0.31 -3.22
C SER A 43 8.71 -1.57 -2.53
N TRP A 44 9.96 -1.91 -2.79
CA TRP A 44 10.64 -2.96 -2.02
C TRP A 44 11.17 -2.38 -0.71
N SER A 45 10.93 -3.08 0.39
CA SER A 45 11.32 -2.62 1.72
C SER A 45 12.03 -3.73 2.51
N ALA A 46 13.32 -3.50 2.78
CA ALA A 46 14.15 -4.34 3.65
C ALA A 46 13.89 -4.14 5.15
N LEU A 47 13.14 -3.09 5.53
CA LEU A 47 12.86 -2.74 6.92
C LEU A 47 11.40 -3.01 7.24
N VAL A 48 11.10 -4.26 7.57
CA VAL A 48 9.79 -4.63 8.11
C VAL A 48 9.67 -4.05 9.53
N PRO A 49 8.71 -3.16 9.82
CA PRO A 49 8.57 -2.55 11.13
C PRO A 49 8.27 -3.58 12.22
N THR A 50 8.73 -3.37 13.45
CA THR A 50 8.23 -4.17 14.58
C THR A 50 6.75 -3.86 14.79
N PRO A 51 5.84 -4.87 14.84
CA PRO A 51 4.41 -4.64 15.05
C PRO A 51 4.16 -3.83 16.32
N GLY A 52 3.32 -2.80 16.24
CA GLY A 52 2.98 -1.94 17.39
C GLY A 52 4.09 -0.99 17.84
N ALA A 53 5.24 -0.90 17.15
CA ALA A 53 6.32 0.02 17.51
C ALA A 53 5.99 1.51 17.29
N ARG A 54 4.88 1.79 16.61
CA ARG A 54 4.39 3.15 16.30
C ARG A 54 3.01 3.37 16.92
N PRO A 55 2.91 3.65 18.23
CA PRO A 55 1.62 3.79 18.92
C PRO A 55 0.77 4.96 18.41
N GLU A 56 1.35 5.89 17.66
CA GLU A 56 0.65 6.97 16.97
C GLU A 56 -0.17 6.49 15.76
N LEU A 57 0.10 5.29 15.24
CA LEU A 57 -0.60 4.73 14.09
C LEU A 57 -1.78 3.85 14.52
N THR A 58 -2.85 3.89 13.75
CA THR A 58 -3.93 2.92 13.82
C THR A 58 -3.51 1.66 13.07
N HIS A 59 -3.58 0.50 13.71
CA HIS A 59 -3.18 -0.78 13.11
C HIS A 59 -4.40 -1.59 12.69
N TYR A 60 -4.24 -2.46 11.70
CA TYR A 60 -5.33 -3.24 11.10
C TYR A 60 -5.00 -4.73 11.04
N ASP A 61 -6.02 -5.57 11.09
CA ASP A 61 -5.91 -7.03 11.19
C ASP A 61 -5.68 -7.76 9.85
N ILE A 62 -5.32 -7.03 8.80
CA ILE A 62 -5.15 -7.57 7.45
C ILE A 62 -3.70 -7.97 7.13
N SER A 63 -2.73 -7.39 7.83
CA SER A 63 -1.32 -7.78 7.77
C SER A 63 -0.68 -7.37 9.10
N PRO A 64 0.32 -8.11 9.61
CA PRO A 64 1.00 -7.77 10.86
C PRO A 64 1.59 -6.36 10.92
N PHE A 65 1.72 -5.70 9.77
CA PHE A 65 2.33 -4.38 9.60
C PHE A 65 1.38 -3.38 8.91
N ALA A 66 0.10 -3.74 8.74
CA ALA A 66 -0.88 -2.83 8.17
C ALA A 66 -1.21 -1.71 9.16
N SER A 67 -1.05 -0.46 8.72
CA SER A 67 -1.29 0.70 9.57
C SER A 67 -1.69 1.94 8.77
N ALA A 68 -2.34 2.89 9.44
CA ALA A 68 -2.65 4.20 8.91
C ALA A 68 -2.40 5.30 9.95
N GLY A 69 -1.98 6.46 9.47
CA GLY A 69 -1.82 7.70 10.22
C GLY A 69 -2.35 8.89 9.43
N ASP A 70 -2.17 10.10 9.96
CA ASP A 70 -2.83 11.32 9.46
C ASP A 70 -2.61 11.62 7.96
N ARG A 71 -1.52 11.10 7.37
CA ARG A 71 -1.10 11.39 6.00
C ARG A 71 -0.78 10.18 5.15
N ASN A 72 -0.73 8.99 5.74
CA ASN A 72 -0.45 7.80 4.97
C ASN A 72 -1.08 6.54 5.56
N ALA A 73 -1.24 5.55 4.70
CA ALA A 73 -1.53 4.17 5.08
C ALA A 73 -0.49 3.26 4.42
N THR A 74 -0.17 2.15 5.08
CA THR A 74 0.86 1.22 4.64
C THR A 74 0.37 -0.22 4.84
N ILE A 75 0.61 -1.07 3.86
CA ILE A 75 0.41 -2.53 3.93
C ILE A 75 1.69 -3.20 3.42
N PHE A 76 2.26 -4.11 4.20
CA PHE A 76 3.35 -4.97 3.75
C PHE A 76 2.77 -6.30 3.28
N LEU A 77 3.09 -6.66 2.03
CA LEU A 77 2.61 -7.84 1.35
C LEU A 77 3.61 -8.98 1.51
N THR A 78 3.12 -10.14 1.92
CA THR A 78 3.91 -11.37 2.09
C THR A 78 3.99 -12.22 0.82
N CYS A 79 3.63 -11.64 -0.33
CA CYS A 79 3.65 -12.33 -1.61
C CYS A 79 5.09 -12.60 -2.10
N PRO A 80 5.47 -13.84 -2.43
CA PRO A 80 6.73 -14.10 -3.13
C PRO A 80 6.60 -13.67 -4.60
N VAL A 81 6.94 -12.42 -4.89
CA VAL A 81 7.11 -11.96 -6.27
C VAL A 81 8.46 -12.50 -6.75
N GLY A 82 8.52 -13.13 -7.92
CA GLY A 82 9.73 -13.81 -8.41
C GLY A 82 10.96 -12.90 -8.59
N ALA A 83 10.76 -11.58 -8.52
CA ALA A 83 11.80 -10.56 -8.61
C ALA A 83 12.11 -9.87 -7.26
N ALA A 84 11.46 -10.27 -6.17
CA ALA A 84 11.69 -9.69 -4.86
C ALA A 84 13.17 -9.86 -4.47
N PRO A 85 13.86 -8.79 -4.04
CA PRO A 85 15.18 -8.93 -3.43
C PRO A 85 15.12 -9.88 -2.22
N GLU A 86 16.22 -10.58 -1.95
CA GLU A 86 16.32 -11.44 -0.76
C GLU A 86 16.05 -10.61 0.50
N ASP A 87 15.20 -11.11 1.40
CA ASP A 87 14.79 -10.48 2.66
C ASP A 87 13.99 -9.16 2.56
N GLU A 88 13.44 -8.82 1.39
CA GLU A 88 12.56 -7.65 1.21
C GLU A 88 11.08 -8.04 1.03
N LEU A 89 10.19 -7.19 1.55
CA LEU A 89 8.75 -7.30 1.31
C LEU A 89 8.27 -6.20 0.36
N LEU A 90 7.25 -6.51 -0.44
CA LEU A 90 6.56 -5.50 -1.24
C LEU A 90 5.69 -4.66 -0.30
N GLN A 91 6.03 -3.38 -0.17
CA GLN A 91 5.27 -2.40 0.58
C GLN A 91 4.31 -1.67 -0.37
N ALA A 92 3.04 -1.61 -0.01
CA ALA A 92 2.07 -0.70 -0.62
C ALA A 92 1.88 0.50 0.32
N GLU A 93 1.92 1.72 -0.21
CA GLU A 93 1.69 2.94 0.56
C GLU A 93 0.70 3.87 -0.16
N LEU A 94 -0.31 4.33 0.58
CA LEU A 94 -1.15 5.45 0.18
C LEU A 94 -0.62 6.71 0.89
N THR A 95 -0.27 7.75 0.13
CA THR A 95 0.12 9.06 0.66
C THR A 95 -0.94 10.11 0.32
N MET A 96 -1.34 10.90 1.31
CA MET A 96 -2.22 12.06 1.18
C MET A 96 -1.40 13.36 1.31
N TYR A 97 -1.32 14.15 0.25
CA TYR A 97 -0.46 15.35 0.20
C TYR A 97 -1.15 16.61 0.73
N ASP A 98 -2.47 16.68 0.58
CA ASP A 98 -3.31 17.74 1.14
C ASP A 98 -4.35 17.10 2.05
N SER A 99 -3.86 16.49 3.14
CA SER A 99 -4.72 16.01 4.20
C SER A 99 -5.38 17.24 4.84
N GLY A 100 -6.62 17.53 4.48
CA GLY A 100 -7.49 18.31 5.37
C GLY A 100 -7.44 17.69 6.77
N THR A 101 -7.72 18.47 7.81
CA THR A 101 -7.82 17.94 9.17
C THR A 101 -8.81 16.79 9.21
N GLY A 102 -8.33 15.55 9.39
CA GLY A 102 -9.17 14.35 9.48
C GLY A 102 -9.23 13.52 8.20
N SER A 103 -8.10 12.99 7.71
CA SER A 103 -8.19 11.77 6.91
C SER A 103 -8.64 10.63 7.84
N ASP A 104 -9.77 10.01 7.50
CA ASP A 104 -10.25 8.83 8.23
C ASP A 104 -9.30 7.67 7.94
N HIS A 105 -8.57 7.23 8.95
CA HIS A 105 -7.61 6.13 8.84
C HIS A 105 -8.26 4.88 8.24
N ASP A 106 -9.54 4.64 8.55
CA ASP A 106 -10.28 3.48 8.06
C ASP A 106 -10.55 3.58 6.55
N ASP A 107 -10.90 4.76 6.05
CA ASP A 107 -11.06 5.00 4.62
C ASP A 107 -9.71 4.84 3.89
N MET A 108 -8.63 5.38 4.46
CA MET A 108 -7.31 5.30 3.86
C MET A 108 -6.84 3.85 3.71
N ILE A 109 -6.96 3.04 4.77
CA ILE A 109 -6.54 1.64 4.69
C ILE A 109 -7.47 0.83 3.79
N ALA A 110 -8.77 1.14 3.73
CA ALA A 110 -9.70 0.45 2.84
C ALA A 110 -9.40 0.72 1.36
N ILE A 111 -9.07 1.98 1.02
CA ILE A 111 -8.61 2.38 -0.32
C ILE A 111 -7.32 1.64 -0.67
N LEU A 112 -6.33 1.67 0.23
CA LEU A 112 -5.05 1.01 0.00
C LEU A 112 -5.20 -0.51 -0.13
N ASN A 113 -6.03 -1.14 0.71
CA ASN A 113 -6.33 -2.57 0.64
C ASN A 113 -6.95 -2.94 -0.70
N SER A 114 -7.91 -2.15 -1.20
CA SER A 114 -8.54 -2.40 -2.49
C SER A 114 -7.52 -2.38 -3.63
N ALA A 115 -6.58 -1.43 -3.62
CA ALA A 115 -5.51 -1.34 -4.61
C ALA A 115 -4.50 -2.49 -4.46
N ALA A 116 -4.08 -2.79 -3.24
CA ALA A 116 -3.16 -3.89 -2.94
C ALA A 116 -3.76 -5.25 -3.35
N TYR A 117 -5.04 -5.48 -3.05
CA TYR A 117 -5.77 -6.68 -3.45
C TYR A 117 -5.77 -6.87 -4.97
N ALA A 118 -6.05 -5.80 -5.73
CA ALA A 118 -6.01 -5.86 -7.20
C ALA A 118 -4.62 -6.22 -7.75
N VAL A 119 -3.54 -5.74 -7.11
CA VAL A 119 -2.17 -6.08 -7.50
C VAL A 119 -1.81 -7.52 -7.14
N VAL A 120 -2.15 -8.00 -5.94
CA VAL A 120 -1.87 -9.40 -5.56
C VAL A 120 -2.72 -10.40 -6.35
N ASP A 121 -3.94 -10.03 -6.75
CA ASP A 121 -4.79 -10.83 -7.66
C ASP A 121 -4.16 -10.94 -9.05
N ALA A 122 -3.67 -9.82 -9.61
CA ALA A 122 -2.92 -9.82 -10.87
C ALA A 122 -1.62 -10.66 -10.80
N LEU A 123 -0.96 -10.66 -9.63
CA LEU A 123 0.22 -11.47 -9.36
C LEU A 123 -0.11 -12.95 -9.03
N ASN A 124 -1.40 -13.33 -9.00
CA ASN A 124 -1.88 -14.66 -8.58
C ASN A 124 -1.36 -15.07 -7.19
N CYS A 125 -1.37 -14.13 -6.24
CA CYS A 125 -0.76 -14.29 -4.92
C CYS A 125 -1.72 -13.94 -3.75
N THR A 126 -3.02 -13.99 -3.99
CA THR A 126 -4.05 -13.65 -2.99
C THR A 126 -3.95 -14.53 -1.74
N GLU A 127 -3.82 -15.85 -1.90
CA GLU A 127 -3.72 -16.79 -0.77
C GLU A 127 -2.51 -16.52 0.14
N GLN A 128 -1.33 -16.32 -0.44
CA GLN A 128 -0.10 -16.08 0.32
C GLN A 128 -0.03 -14.68 0.91
N SER A 129 -0.70 -13.71 0.29
CA SER A 129 -0.79 -12.34 0.80
C SER A 129 -1.70 -12.23 2.03
N GLY A 130 -2.67 -13.14 2.18
CA GLY A 130 -3.71 -13.05 3.21
C GLY A 130 -4.70 -11.90 3.03
N LEU A 131 -4.58 -11.09 1.97
CA LEU A 131 -5.48 -9.97 1.70
C LEU A 131 -6.86 -10.46 1.26
N THR A 132 -7.88 -9.70 1.66
CA THR A 132 -9.26 -9.86 1.19
C THR A 132 -9.75 -8.54 0.60
N PRO A 133 -10.77 -8.53 -0.28
CA PRO A 133 -11.28 -7.28 -0.84
C PRO A 133 -12.15 -6.47 0.15
N GLU A 134 -12.47 -7.04 1.31
CA GLU A 134 -13.27 -6.37 2.34
C GLU A 134 -12.43 -5.32 3.09
N PRO A 135 -13.06 -4.24 3.60
CA PRO A 135 -12.37 -3.28 4.46
C PRO A 135 -11.72 -3.96 5.67
N PRO A 136 -10.43 -3.70 5.96
CA PRO A 136 -9.74 -4.24 7.13
C PRO A 136 -10.41 -3.82 8.44
N ALA A 137 -10.48 -4.71 9.42
CA ALA A 137 -10.88 -4.31 10.77
C ALA A 137 -9.67 -3.74 11.52
N ARG A 138 -9.92 -2.85 12.48
CA ARG A 138 -8.85 -2.34 13.36
C ARG A 138 -8.32 -3.50 14.21
N TRP A 139 -7.01 -3.53 14.41
CA TRP A 139 -6.39 -4.53 15.26
C TRP A 139 -6.70 -4.22 16.73
N GLU A 140 -7.56 -5.03 17.33
CA GLU A 140 -7.78 -5.05 18.77
C GLU A 140 -6.75 -5.98 19.42
N GLY A 141 -5.52 -5.50 19.61
CA GLY A 141 -4.51 -6.26 20.33
C GLY A 141 -5.03 -6.67 21.72
N THR A 142 -5.10 -7.96 22.02
CA THR A 142 -5.23 -8.41 23.42
C THR A 142 -3.95 -8.01 24.16
N THR A 143 -4.11 -7.09 25.11
CA THR A 143 -3.13 -6.80 26.18
C THR A 143 -2.61 -8.05 26.86
#